data_AF-A0A2D0N2G1-F1
#
_entry.id   AF-A0A2D0N2G1-F1
#
_cell.length_a   1.000
_cell.length_b   1.000
_cell.length_c   1.000
_cell.angle_alpha   90.00
_cell.angle_beta   90.00
_cell.angle_gamma   90.00
#
_symmetry.space_group_name_H-M   'P 1'
#
loop_
_entity.id
_entity.type
_entity.pdbx_description
1 polymer ?
#
loop_
_entity_poly.entity_id
_entity_poly.type
_entity_poly.pdbx_seq_one_letter_code
_entity_poly.pdbx_strand_id
1 'polypeptide(L)'
;MQSDIKLDGVYLVLEGDYLKFRGHDLMLDRQARRGPENPSGPRRALVHDHNDGLTINYGSDYPGGVTVNNGKIINPILEGRIRATDTFKAESGLDVKGGMTVKGSAGFDGRITAKDIRLYDLGLETSSTGGSSGGPLSGINLPGRLNPSRPTSIAPRSLVEVIKEMAEKIKDLEREVQRLRNA
;
A
#
# COMPACT_ATOMS: atom_id res chain seq x y z
N MET A 1 1.76 -27.28 42.37
CA MET A 1 1.94 -26.53 43.65
C MET A 1 0.59 -26.46 44.36
N GLN A 2 0.50 -26.28 45.68
CA GLN A 2 -0.79 -26.05 46.35
C GLN A 2 -1.25 -24.62 46.08
N SER A 3 -2.53 -24.41 45.76
CA SER A 3 -3.09 -23.06 45.56
C SER A 3 -3.38 -22.37 46.90
N ASP A 4 -3.25 -21.04 46.94
CA ASP A 4 -3.49 -20.24 48.16
C ASP A 4 -4.02 -18.83 47.86
N ILE A 5 -4.63 -18.19 48.86
CA ILE A 5 -5.12 -16.81 48.83
C ILE A 5 -4.67 -16.12 50.11
N LYS A 6 -3.90 -15.02 49.99
CA LYS A 6 -3.36 -14.28 51.14
C LYS A 6 -3.32 -12.77 50.94
N LEU A 7 -3.30 -12.06 52.06
CA LEU A 7 -3.06 -10.62 52.12
C LEU A 7 -1.59 -10.38 52.47
N ASP A 8 -0.88 -9.62 51.65
CA ASP A 8 0.54 -9.27 51.85
C ASP A 8 0.71 -7.75 51.75
N GLY A 9 0.75 -7.08 52.92
CA GLY A 9 0.77 -5.63 52.99
C GLY A 9 -0.45 -4.99 52.30
N VAL A 10 -0.20 -4.34 51.16
CA VAL A 10 -1.24 -3.69 50.33
C VAL A 10 -1.70 -4.54 49.14
N TYR A 11 -1.23 -5.78 49.05
CA TYR A 11 -1.51 -6.69 47.94
C TYR A 11 -2.48 -7.79 48.36
N LEU A 12 -3.39 -8.13 47.45
CA LEU A 12 -4.06 -9.42 47.43
C LEU A 12 -3.26 -10.35 46.52
N VAL A 13 -2.86 -11.51 47.03
CA VAL A 13 -2.05 -12.49 46.29
C VAL A 13 -2.87 -13.77 46.08
N LEU A 14 -2.94 -14.22 44.82
CA LEU A 14 -3.57 -15.48 44.40
C LEU A 14 -2.45 -16.37 43.84
N GLU A 15 -2.15 -17.50 44.49
CA GLU A 15 -1.08 -18.42 44.08
C GLU A 15 -1.67 -19.72 43.53
N GLY A 16 -1.11 -20.21 42.43
CA GLY A 16 -1.50 -21.46 41.77
C GLY A 16 -1.08 -21.50 40.29
N ASP A 17 -1.26 -22.66 39.65
CA ASP A 17 -0.89 -22.84 38.24
C ASP A 17 -1.87 -22.13 37.28
N TYR A 18 -3.14 -22.01 37.69
CA TYR A 18 -4.20 -21.37 36.91
C TYR A 18 -5.16 -20.59 37.81
N LEU A 19 -5.54 -19.38 37.37
CA LEU A 19 -6.70 -18.68 37.90
C LEU A 19 -7.93 -19.01 37.03
N LYS A 20 -8.91 -19.73 37.60
CA LYS A 20 -10.18 -20.00 36.91
C LYS A 20 -11.23 -18.99 37.36
N PHE A 21 -11.58 -18.08 36.46
CA PHE A 21 -12.68 -17.13 36.64
C PHE A 21 -13.93 -17.61 35.87
N ARG A 22 -15.09 -17.63 36.51
CA ARG A 22 -16.39 -18.00 35.91
C ARG A 22 -17.34 -16.80 35.93
N GLY A 23 -16.99 -15.78 35.15
CA GLY A 23 -17.79 -14.58 34.94
C GLY A 23 -17.49 -14.00 33.56
N HIS A 24 -18.26 -13.01 33.14
CA HIS A 24 -18.12 -12.39 31.82
C HIS A 24 -17.02 -11.31 31.80
N ASP A 25 -16.90 -10.55 32.90
CA ASP A 25 -16.09 -9.33 32.95
C ASP A 25 -15.11 -9.34 34.13
N LEU A 26 -13.88 -8.93 33.89
CA LEU A 26 -12.95 -8.46 34.93
C LEU A 26 -12.90 -6.93 34.88
N MET A 27 -13.26 -6.26 35.98
CA MET A 27 -13.32 -4.80 36.06
C MET A 27 -12.14 -4.24 36.88
N LEU A 28 -11.45 -3.23 36.34
CA LEU A 28 -10.38 -2.51 37.06
C LEU A 28 -10.81 -1.07 37.28
N ASP A 29 -11.28 -0.76 38.50
CA ASP A 29 -11.84 0.54 38.80
C ASP A 29 -11.16 1.22 40.00
N ARG A 30 -10.83 2.49 39.78
CA ARG A 30 -10.33 3.41 40.80
C ARG A 30 -10.96 4.76 40.50
N GLN A 31 -11.95 5.18 41.30
CA GLN A 31 -12.72 6.41 41.06
C GLN A 31 -11.83 7.64 40.80
N ALA A 32 -10.75 7.81 41.57
CA ALA A 32 -9.79 8.91 41.42
C ALA A 32 -8.99 8.91 40.10
N ARG A 33 -9.03 7.84 39.31
CA ARG A 33 -8.37 7.71 37.99
C ARG A 33 -9.34 7.82 36.83
N ARG A 34 -10.64 8.02 37.10
CA ARG A 34 -11.64 8.19 36.05
C ARG A 34 -11.49 9.57 35.42
N GLY A 35 -11.43 9.61 34.09
CA GLY A 35 -11.51 10.85 33.33
C GLY A 35 -12.94 11.41 33.29
N PRO A 36 -13.10 12.69 32.91
CA PRO A 36 -14.40 13.36 32.84
C PRO A 36 -15.33 12.77 31.78
N GLU A 37 -14.80 12.06 30.79
CA GLU A 37 -15.57 11.50 29.67
C GLU A 37 -16.50 10.35 30.07
N ASN A 38 -16.21 9.68 31.19
CA ASN A 38 -17.07 8.60 31.67
C ASN A 38 -17.03 8.52 33.20
N PRO A 39 -17.60 9.48 33.96
CA PRO A 39 -17.41 9.54 35.40
C PRO A 39 -18.07 8.38 36.15
N SER A 40 -19.14 7.80 35.59
CA SER A 40 -20.02 6.84 36.30
C SER A 40 -20.21 5.49 35.61
N GLY A 41 -19.78 5.32 34.36
CA GLY A 41 -20.00 4.09 33.61
C GLY A 41 -19.12 2.90 34.07
N PRO A 42 -19.38 1.71 33.50
CA PRO A 42 -18.61 0.52 33.80
C PRO A 42 -17.12 0.67 33.41
N ARG A 43 -16.29 -0.21 33.98
CA ARG A 43 -14.83 -0.28 33.83
C ARG A 43 -14.40 -1.70 33.48
N ARG A 44 -14.97 -2.25 32.42
CA ARG A 44 -14.69 -3.61 31.97
C ARG A 44 -13.34 -3.67 31.27
N ALA A 45 -12.33 -4.17 31.98
CA ALA A 45 -10.96 -4.23 31.52
C ALA A 45 -10.74 -5.40 30.56
N LEU A 46 -11.14 -6.60 31.00
CA LEU A 46 -11.07 -7.84 30.21
C LEU A 46 -12.48 -8.42 30.13
N VAL A 47 -12.93 -8.73 28.92
CA VAL A 47 -14.27 -9.28 28.67
C VAL A 47 -14.16 -10.48 27.76
N HIS A 48 -14.81 -11.58 28.15
CA HIS A 48 -15.12 -12.68 27.22
C HIS A 48 -16.36 -12.25 26.43
N ASP A 49 -16.17 -11.78 25.21
CA ASP A 49 -17.22 -11.15 24.41
C ASP A 49 -18.13 -12.15 23.67
N HIS A 50 -19.16 -11.62 23.02
CA HIS A 50 -20.20 -12.40 22.33
C HIS A 50 -19.70 -13.22 21.14
N ASN A 51 -18.49 -12.94 20.62
CA ASN A 51 -17.88 -13.68 19.52
C ASN A 51 -16.89 -14.73 20.01
N ASP A 52 -16.97 -15.13 21.29
CA ASP A 52 -15.97 -15.99 21.94
C ASP A 52 -14.56 -15.34 21.94
N GLY A 53 -14.51 -14.01 21.89
CA GLY A 53 -13.29 -13.21 21.87
C GLY A 53 -12.86 -12.73 23.25
N LEU A 54 -11.57 -12.48 23.41
CA LEU A 54 -11.06 -11.68 24.53
C LEU A 54 -10.97 -10.22 24.08
N THR A 55 -11.85 -9.39 24.61
CA THR A 55 -11.80 -7.95 24.41
C THR A 55 -11.10 -7.27 25.58
N ILE A 56 -10.13 -6.41 25.26
CA ILE A 56 -9.50 -5.48 26.21
C ILE A 56 -10.15 -4.11 26.04
N ASN A 57 -10.54 -3.46 27.14
CA ASN A 57 -11.26 -2.18 27.14
C ASN A 57 -12.61 -2.26 26.39
N TYR A 58 -13.48 -3.17 26.86
CA TYR A 58 -14.75 -3.44 26.20
C TYR A 58 -15.66 -2.20 26.19
N GLY A 59 -16.21 -1.86 25.03
CA GLY A 59 -17.11 -0.73 24.85
C GLY A 59 -16.44 0.64 25.01
N SER A 60 -15.11 0.73 24.96
CA SER A 60 -14.37 1.96 25.28
C SER A 60 -14.64 2.47 26.71
N ASP A 61 -14.90 1.55 27.64
CA ASP A 61 -15.13 1.83 29.06
C ASP A 61 -13.96 2.60 29.72
N TYR A 62 -12.76 2.53 29.12
CA TYR A 62 -11.59 3.39 29.35
C TYR A 62 -11.41 4.33 28.14
N PRO A 63 -11.93 5.57 28.18
CA PRO A 63 -11.89 6.49 27.03
C PRO A 63 -10.47 6.92 26.63
N GLY A 64 -9.53 6.93 27.58
CA GLY A 64 -8.11 7.15 27.31
C GLY A 64 -7.42 6.01 26.53
N GLY A 65 -8.13 4.90 26.29
CA GLY A 65 -7.65 3.76 25.52
C GLY A 65 -6.82 2.76 26.34
N VAL A 66 -6.09 1.93 25.61
CA VAL A 66 -5.18 0.92 26.16
C VAL A 66 -3.74 1.33 25.81
N THR A 67 -2.90 1.45 26.82
CA THR A 67 -1.46 1.65 26.64
C THR A 67 -0.72 0.33 26.87
N VAL A 68 0.02 -0.13 25.87
CA VAL A 68 0.91 -1.29 25.98
C VAL A 68 2.35 -0.83 25.79
N ASN A 69 3.11 -0.79 26.87
CA ASN A 69 4.53 -0.44 26.82
C ASN A 69 5.36 -1.67 26.47
N ASN A 70 6.30 -1.55 25.53
CA ASN A 70 7.20 -2.64 25.09
C ASN A 70 6.44 -3.93 24.69
N GLY A 71 5.28 -3.77 24.05
CA GLY A 71 4.44 -4.89 23.63
C GLY A 71 5.02 -5.63 22.42
N LYS A 72 4.96 -6.97 22.45
CA LYS A 72 5.18 -7.85 21.30
C LYS A 72 3.88 -8.58 20.99
N ILE A 73 3.32 -8.34 19.81
CA ILE A 73 2.14 -9.06 19.31
C ILE A 73 2.61 -9.95 18.16
N ILE A 74 2.30 -11.24 18.24
CA ILE A 74 2.75 -12.25 17.27
C ILE A 74 1.59 -12.56 16.34
N ASN A 75 1.83 -12.47 15.03
CA ASN A 75 0.85 -12.70 13.97
C ASN A 75 -0.45 -11.87 14.11
N PRO A 76 -0.39 -10.55 14.38
CA PRO A 76 -1.60 -9.76 14.49
C PRO A 76 -2.29 -9.55 13.14
N ILE A 77 -3.62 -9.56 13.15
CA ILE A 77 -4.44 -8.89 12.15
C ILE A 77 -4.90 -7.59 12.78
N LEU A 78 -4.55 -6.46 12.16
CA LEU A 78 -4.95 -5.13 12.61
C LEU A 78 -5.95 -4.57 11.62
N GLU A 79 -7.16 -4.26 12.09
CA GLU A 79 -8.23 -3.70 11.28
C GLU A 79 -8.36 -2.19 11.48
N GLY A 80 -8.95 -1.51 10.50
CA GLY A 80 -9.20 -0.08 10.55
C GLY A 80 -7.96 0.78 10.30
N ARG A 81 -7.89 1.94 10.98
CA ARG A 81 -6.81 2.91 10.79
C ARG A 81 -5.67 2.67 11.77
N ILE A 82 -4.46 2.48 11.24
CA ILE A 82 -3.23 2.41 12.03
C ILE A 82 -2.52 3.77 11.94
N ARG A 83 -2.12 4.32 13.09
CA ARG A 83 -1.31 5.54 13.18
C ARG A 83 -0.03 5.25 13.95
N ALA A 84 1.11 5.35 13.28
CA ALA A 84 2.42 5.43 13.93
C ALA A 84 2.83 6.90 14.05
N THR A 85 3.24 7.34 15.24
CA THR A 85 3.70 8.73 15.49
C THR A 85 5.18 8.93 15.21
N ASP A 86 5.95 7.85 15.28
CA ASP A 86 7.38 7.83 15.02
C ASP A 86 7.63 6.97 13.78
N THR A 87 8.07 5.72 13.97
CA THR A 87 8.46 4.84 12.87
C THR A 87 7.48 3.70 12.67
N PHE A 88 7.08 3.44 11.41
CA PHE A 88 6.46 2.19 10.98
C PHE A 88 7.48 1.42 10.13
N LYS A 89 7.97 0.28 10.63
CA LYS A 89 9.00 -0.53 9.97
C LYS A 89 8.45 -1.92 9.67
N ALA A 90 8.67 -2.39 8.45
CA ALA A 90 8.43 -3.76 8.06
C ALA A 90 9.75 -4.43 7.67
N GLU A 91 10.02 -5.63 8.17
CA GLU A 91 11.31 -6.30 7.96
C GLU A 91 11.39 -7.06 6.62
N SER A 92 10.27 -7.59 6.14
CA SER A 92 10.23 -8.46 4.95
C SER A 92 9.22 -8.01 3.88
N GLY A 93 8.92 -6.71 3.84
CA GLY A 93 8.09 -6.10 2.80
C GLY A 93 6.86 -5.36 3.31
N LEU A 94 6.25 -4.59 2.41
CA LEU A 94 5.03 -3.83 2.64
C LEU A 94 4.18 -3.91 1.36
N ASP A 95 3.00 -4.52 1.43
CA ASP A 95 2.03 -4.56 0.34
C ASP A 95 0.96 -3.49 0.57
N VAL A 96 0.75 -2.62 -0.42
CA VAL A 96 -0.27 -1.57 -0.38
C VAL A 96 -1.12 -1.71 -1.64
N LYS A 97 -2.32 -2.28 -1.48
CA LYS A 97 -3.28 -2.45 -2.57
C LYS A 97 -3.94 -1.15 -3.01
N GLY A 98 -3.97 -0.14 -2.13
CA GLY A 98 -4.52 1.19 -2.39
C GLY A 98 -3.46 2.18 -2.86
N GLY A 99 -3.73 3.47 -2.65
CA GLY A 99 -2.75 4.53 -2.90
C GLY A 99 -1.75 4.69 -1.76
N MET A 100 -0.54 5.12 -2.10
CA MET A 100 0.46 5.59 -1.13
C MET A 100 0.74 7.08 -1.38
N THR A 101 0.58 7.90 -0.35
CA THR A 101 0.91 9.33 -0.38
C THR A 101 2.02 9.60 0.62
N VAL A 102 3.12 10.19 0.15
CA VAL A 102 4.26 10.59 0.99
C VAL A 102 4.34 12.12 1.01
N LYS A 103 4.22 12.71 2.19
CA LYS A 103 4.42 14.15 2.41
C LYS A 103 5.84 14.35 2.94
N GLY A 104 6.80 14.43 2.04
CA GLY A 104 8.23 14.45 2.35
C GLY A 104 9.03 13.75 1.26
N SER A 105 10.17 13.16 1.64
CA SER A 105 11.00 12.37 0.74
C SER A 105 10.63 10.88 0.78
N ALA A 106 10.76 10.22 -0.36
CA ALA A 106 10.72 8.77 -0.46
C ALA A 106 12.07 8.31 -1.05
N GLY A 107 12.83 7.52 -0.28
CA GLY A 107 14.09 6.93 -0.71
C GLY A 107 13.93 5.44 -0.99
N PHE A 108 14.62 4.95 -2.01
CA PHE A 108 14.63 3.53 -2.38
C PHE A 108 16.07 3.09 -2.62
N ASP A 109 16.58 2.21 -1.76
CA ASP A 109 17.88 1.55 -1.96
C ASP A 109 17.65 0.23 -2.71
N GLY A 110 17.47 0.34 -4.03
CA GLY A 110 17.14 -0.78 -4.89
C GLY A 110 16.37 -0.35 -6.12
N ARG A 111 15.62 -1.29 -6.70
CA ARG A 111 14.90 -1.07 -7.96
C ARG A 111 13.46 -0.66 -7.72
N ILE A 112 13.03 0.41 -8.39
CA ILE A 112 11.62 0.73 -8.58
C ILE A 112 11.16 0.12 -9.91
N THR A 113 10.09 -0.68 -9.87
CA THR A 113 9.42 -1.20 -11.07
C THR A 113 7.99 -0.70 -11.08
N ALA A 114 7.62 0.07 -12.11
CA ALA A 114 6.27 0.59 -12.27
C ALA A 114 5.86 0.48 -13.74
N LYS A 115 4.57 0.23 -13.99
CA LYS A 115 4.00 0.21 -15.34
C LYS A 115 3.94 1.62 -15.93
N ASP A 116 3.49 2.57 -15.12
CA ASP A 116 3.31 3.96 -15.50
C ASP A 116 4.00 4.87 -14.48
N ILE A 117 4.81 5.81 -14.95
CA ILE A 117 5.47 6.82 -14.12
C ILE A 117 5.13 8.19 -14.71
N ARG A 118 4.58 9.07 -13.87
CA ARG A 118 4.37 10.49 -14.18
C ARG A 118 5.10 11.31 -13.14
N LEU A 119 5.90 12.26 -13.61
CA LEU A 119 6.68 13.16 -12.78
C LEU A 119 6.26 14.59 -13.12
N TYR A 120 5.96 15.37 -12.09
CA TYR A 120 5.59 16.78 -12.19
C TYR A 120 6.56 17.58 -11.34
N ASP A 121 6.79 18.85 -11.72
CA ASP A 121 7.55 19.82 -10.92
C ASP A 121 8.94 19.32 -10.48
N LEU A 122 9.67 18.69 -11.41
CA LEU A 122 11.05 18.24 -11.19
C LEU A 122 11.99 19.45 -10.98
N GLY A 123 12.23 19.82 -9.72
CA GLY A 123 13.23 20.81 -9.32
C GLY A 123 14.66 20.24 -9.40
N LEU A 124 15.53 20.91 -10.15
CA LEU A 124 16.93 20.50 -10.34
C LEU A 124 17.84 21.19 -9.32
N GLU A 125 17.89 20.70 -8.08
CA GLU A 125 18.67 21.40 -7.04
C GLU A 125 19.99 20.72 -6.65
N THR A 126 20.19 19.40 -6.85
CA THR A 126 21.53 18.76 -6.74
C THR A 126 21.44 17.25 -7.04
N SER A 127 21.52 16.88 -8.32
CA SER A 127 21.86 15.50 -8.68
C SER A 127 23.37 15.30 -8.53
N SER A 128 23.85 14.89 -7.36
CA SER A 128 25.23 14.42 -7.23
C SER A 128 25.28 12.94 -7.64
N THR A 129 25.46 12.69 -8.93
CA THR A 129 25.80 11.35 -9.43
C THR A 129 27.22 11.02 -8.98
N GLY A 130 27.34 10.26 -7.89
CA GLY A 130 28.61 9.67 -7.46
C GLY A 130 29.06 8.59 -8.46
N GLY A 131 29.61 8.99 -9.61
CA GLY A 131 30.16 8.06 -10.60
C GLY A 131 30.13 8.58 -12.05
N SER A 132 31.31 8.94 -12.55
CA SER A 132 31.71 9.19 -13.95
C SER A 132 30.74 9.91 -14.91
N SER A 133 31.05 11.18 -15.20
CA SER A 133 30.80 11.90 -16.47
C SER A 133 29.40 11.87 -17.10
N GLY A 134 28.36 11.64 -16.31
CA GLY A 134 26.98 11.66 -16.76
C GLY A 134 26.18 12.70 -15.98
N GLY A 135 25.56 13.66 -16.68
CA GLY A 135 24.69 14.67 -16.07
C GLY A 135 23.48 14.09 -15.31
N PRO A 136 22.62 14.92 -14.71
CA PRO A 136 21.49 14.54 -13.85
C PRO A 136 20.58 13.41 -14.37
N LEU A 137 20.50 13.29 -15.70
CA LEU A 137 19.63 12.38 -16.44
C LEU A 137 20.40 11.26 -17.14
N SER A 138 21.70 11.15 -16.93
CA SER A 138 22.58 10.17 -17.60
C SER A 138 22.24 8.72 -17.27
N GLY A 139 21.62 8.47 -16.12
CA GLY A 139 21.10 7.16 -15.73
C GLY A 139 19.74 6.80 -16.34
N ILE A 140 19.08 7.72 -17.05
CA ILE A 140 17.80 7.46 -17.73
C ILE A 140 18.09 6.79 -19.07
N ASN A 141 18.14 5.47 -19.07
CA ASN A 141 18.19 4.70 -20.31
C ASN A 141 16.77 4.55 -20.88
N LEU A 142 16.40 5.43 -21.81
CA LEU A 142 15.15 5.33 -22.55
C LEU A 142 15.22 4.12 -23.49
N PRO A 143 14.27 3.16 -23.44
CA PRO A 143 14.25 2.02 -24.34
C PRO A 143 14.08 2.53 -25.78
N GLY A 144 15.18 2.57 -26.53
CA GLY A 144 15.22 3.07 -27.90
C GLY A 144 14.78 4.53 -27.98
N ARG A 145 15.74 5.44 -28.20
CA ARG A 145 15.43 6.56 -29.11
C ARG A 145 14.71 5.93 -30.30
N LEU A 146 13.54 6.46 -30.68
CA LEU A 146 13.07 6.36 -32.06
C LEU A 146 14.31 6.55 -32.92
N ASN A 147 14.82 5.48 -33.53
CA ASN A 147 16.08 5.53 -34.23
C ASN A 147 15.85 6.54 -35.38
N PRO A 148 16.38 7.78 -35.31
CA PRO A 148 16.16 8.73 -36.41
C PRO A 148 16.86 8.22 -37.68
N SER A 149 17.74 7.23 -37.51
CA SER A 149 18.56 6.55 -38.51
C SER A 149 17.98 5.22 -38.98
N ARG A 150 16.75 4.85 -38.63
CA ARG A 150 16.03 3.87 -39.46
C ARG A 150 15.41 4.70 -40.58
N PRO A 151 16.02 4.79 -41.78
CA PRO A 151 15.23 5.24 -42.91
C PRO A 151 14.08 4.26 -42.98
N THR A 152 12.86 4.74 -42.72
CA THR A 152 11.70 4.19 -43.42
C THR A 152 11.96 4.50 -44.90
N SER A 153 12.84 3.72 -45.51
CA SER A 153 12.94 3.60 -46.95
C SER A 153 11.67 2.88 -47.39
N ILE A 154 10.56 3.59 -47.29
CA ILE A 154 9.55 3.49 -48.33
C ILE A 154 10.28 4.13 -49.50
N ALA A 155 10.97 3.32 -50.31
CA ALA A 155 11.47 3.79 -51.59
C ALA A 155 10.30 4.54 -52.24
N PRO A 156 10.44 5.84 -52.59
CA PRO A 156 9.36 6.54 -53.26
C PRO A 156 9.02 5.70 -54.48
N ARG A 157 7.80 5.12 -54.50
CA ARG A 157 7.35 4.34 -55.67
C ARG A 157 7.60 5.21 -56.87
N SER A 158 8.32 4.68 -57.86
CA SER A 158 8.63 5.50 -59.02
C SER A 158 7.32 5.95 -59.63
N LEU A 159 7.24 7.17 -60.13
CA LEU A 159 6.03 7.67 -60.79
C LEU A 159 5.57 6.68 -61.89
N VAL A 160 6.53 5.99 -62.50
CA VAL A 160 6.34 4.93 -63.50
C VAL A 160 5.58 3.72 -62.93
N GLU A 161 5.89 3.26 -61.73
CA GLU A 161 5.18 2.15 -61.07
C GLU A 161 3.75 2.53 -60.71
N VAL A 162 3.54 3.74 -60.22
CA VAL A 162 2.20 4.26 -59.91
C VAL A 162 1.36 4.38 -61.18
N ILE A 163 1.95 4.88 -62.27
CA ILE A 163 1.28 4.98 -63.57
C ILE A 163 0.91 3.59 -64.12
N LYS A 164 1.80 2.59 -64.01
CA LYS A 164 1.51 1.21 -64.43
C LYS A 164 0.34 0.61 -63.64
N GLU A 165 0.31 0.80 -62.32
CA GLU A 165 -0.78 0.30 -61.47
C GLU A 165 -2.12 0.99 -61.80
N MET A 166 -2.09 2.30 -62.06
CA MET A 166 -3.29 3.04 -62.47
C MET A 166 -3.79 2.61 -63.85
N ALA A 167 -2.90 2.32 -64.81
CA ALA A 167 -3.28 1.84 -66.13
C ALA A 167 -3.98 0.48 -66.08
N GLU A 168 -3.51 -0.45 -65.25
CA GLU A 168 -4.17 -1.74 -65.05
C GLU A 168 -5.55 -1.59 -64.42
N LYS A 169 -5.69 -0.72 -63.40
CA LYS A 169 -7.00 -0.44 -62.79
C LYS A 169 -8.00 0.19 -63.76
N ILE A 170 -7.54 1.07 -64.66
CA ILE A 170 -8.40 1.65 -65.71
C ILE A 170 -8.88 0.54 -66.66
N LYS A 171 -7.98 -0.36 -67.06
CA LYS A 171 -8.30 -1.48 -67.96
C LYS A 171 -9.28 -2.48 -67.35
N ASP A 172 -9.21 -2.68 -66.03
CA ASP A 172 -10.18 -3.49 -65.28
C ASP A 172 -11.55 -2.79 -65.21
N LEU A 173 -11.57 -1.48 -64.96
CA LEU A 173 -12.80 -0.70 -64.97
C LEU A 173 -13.48 -0.71 -66.35
N GLU A 174 -12.71 -0.57 -67.42
CA GLU A 174 -13.23 -0.61 -68.80
C GLU A 174 -13.86 -1.97 -69.11
N ARG A 175 -13.24 -3.07 -68.66
CA ARG A 175 -13.82 -4.42 -68.78
C ARG A 175 -15.13 -4.56 -68.03
N GLU A 176 -15.22 -3.98 -66.84
CA GLU A 176 -16.43 -4.03 -66.02
C GLU A 176 -17.56 -3.17 -66.61
N VAL A 177 -17.24 -1.96 -67.10
CA VAL A 177 -18.21 -1.13 -67.83
C VAL A 177 -18.73 -1.83 -69.08
N GLN A 178 -17.87 -2.54 -69.83
CA GLN A 178 -18.28 -3.27 -71.01
C GLN A 178 -19.16 -4.48 -70.67
N ARG A 179 -18.92 -5.16 -69.55
CA ARG A 179 -19.83 -6.19 -69.02
C ARG A 179 -21.20 -5.61 -68.70
N LEU A 180 -21.25 -4.48 -67.98
CA LEU A 180 -22.50 -3.83 -67.60
C LEU A 180 -23.29 -3.26 -68.79
N ARG A 181 -22.63 -2.91 -69.90
CA ARG A 181 -23.30 -2.49 -71.14
C ARG A 181 -23.89 -3.64 -71.95
N ASN A 182 -23.38 -4.85 -71.77
CA ASN A 182 -23.80 -6.06 -72.48
C ASN A 182 -24.76 -6.95 -71.65
N ALA A 183 -25.08 -6.53 -70.42
CA ALA A 183 -26.09 -7.12 -69.55
C ALA A 183 -27.40 -6.33 -69.66
#